data_AF-A0A4W6FTG3-F1
#
_entry.id   AF-A0A4W6FTG3-F1
#
_cell.length_a   1.000
_cell.length_b   1.000
_cell.length_c   1.000
_cell.angle_alpha   90.00
_cell.angle_beta   90.00
_cell.angle_gamma   90.00
#
_symmetry.space_group_name_H-M   'P 1'
#
loop_
_entity.id
_entity.type
_entity.pdbx_description
1 polymer ?
#
loop_
_entity_poly.entity_id
_entity_poly.type
_entity_poly.pdbx_seq_one_letter_code
_entity_poly.pdbx_strand_id
1 'polypeptide(L)'
;MLYVKSVQNKETPLARQAGITQNTVMHLAIFHVFPLQIVGIVEINKRVFGNGITDVVLSQGVLAVSYSNKSVKLYSFEHIVHRYMIESLMLGEQSSLLRGRTVGEAPFGIPVNIQITDCPPVLFEVSCSSNGVQIGGYPWHYIYTPPHKNHKGTHHICSLKDKTMATNGIQNMNCCSLESDGIFFHPDDSGRIIHVGPTTINILKILGELNSGLPSKVVEDFSMKTHRNNNPTSQVTVTSSGRTVKRRFHQLDDDPDQETFRMVEYEDELDLLAVVVTNAEEGEGRAHIRLHDNQSGQLQRTIDLVELWDETYRHELFFDKDTIVHIEQKNTKFCCHVYKLKATRE
;
A
#
# COMPACT_ATOMS: atom_id res chain seq x y z
N MET A 1 -8.86 -7.27 12.53
CA MET A 1 -9.65 -6.06 12.86
C MET A 1 -9.84 -5.28 11.58
N LEU A 2 -11.00 -4.66 11.40
CA LEU A 2 -11.28 -3.72 10.31
C LEU A 2 -11.35 -2.32 10.92
N TYR A 3 -10.95 -1.30 10.18
CA TYR A 3 -11.20 0.07 10.59
C TYR A 3 -11.65 0.94 9.42
N VAL A 4 -12.42 1.97 9.75
CA VAL A 4 -12.84 3.02 8.83
C VAL A 4 -12.28 4.34 9.33
N LYS A 5 -11.56 5.05 8.47
CA LYS A 5 -11.01 6.38 8.78
C LYS A 5 -11.88 7.49 8.22
N SER A 6 -12.12 8.54 9.01
CA SER A 6 -12.76 9.75 8.51
C SER A 6 -11.82 10.49 7.55
N VAL A 7 -12.39 11.36 6.72
CA VAL A 7 -11.59 12.38 6.02
C VAL A 7 -10.84 13.24 7.03
N GLN A 8 -9.65 13.71 6.64
CA GLN A 8 -8.86 14.60 7.48
C GLN A 8 -9.61 15.93 7.66
N ASN A 9 -9.88 16.28 8.91
CA ASN A 9 -10.47 17.56 9.26
C ASN A 9 -9.45 18.67 8.98
N LYS A 10 -9.66 19.38 7.88
CA LYS A 10 -8.92 20.59 7.56
C LYS A 10 -9.63 21.78 8.18
N GLU A 11 -8.89 22.53 8.96
CA GLU A 11 -9.38 23.77 9.57
C GLU A 11 -9.71 24.76 8.45
N THR A 12 -10.95 25.21 8.39
CA THR A 12 -11.39 26.12 7.32
C THR A 12 -10.81 27.53 7.57
N PRO A 13 -10.59 28.33 6.52
CA PRO A 13 -10.11 29.71 6.67
C PRO A 13 -11.00 30.53 7.61
N LEU A 14 -12.32 30.31 7.56
CA LEU A 14 -13.32 30.96 8.40
C LEU A 14 -13.19 30.55 9.89
N ALA A 15 -12.99 29.25 10.17
CA ALA A 15 -12.79 28.77 11.54
C ALA A 15 -11.53 29.38 12.17
N ARG A 16 -10.45 29.49 11.37
CA ARG A 16 -9.20 30.12 11.81
C ARG A 16 -9.38 31.60 12.13
N GLN A 17 -10.12 32.33 11.30
CA GLN A 17 -10.44 33.75 11.53
C GLN A 17 -11.31 33.97 12.79
N ALA A 18 -12.16 33.00 13.12
CA ALA A 18 -12.99 33.01 14.33
C ALA A 18 -12.25 32.54 15.60
N GLY A 19 -10.94 32.23 15.52
CA GLY A 19 -10.17 31.71 16.65
C GLY A 19 -10.56 30.30 17.11
N ILE A 20 -11.36 29.57 16.31
CA ILE A 20 -11.76 28.19 16.60
C ILE A 20 -10.58 27.29 16.25
N THR A 21 -9.98 26.67 17.27
CA THR A 21 -8.89 25.70 17.09
C THR A 21 -9.46 24.28 16.95
N GLN A 22 -9.40 23.74 15.73
CA GLN A 22 -9.82 22.37 15.47
C GLN A 22 -8.63 21.43 15.71
N ASN A 23 -8.65 20.79 16.89
CA ASN A 23 -7.58 19.90 17.33
C ASN A 23 -7.75 18.47 16.84
N THR A 24 -8.98 18.04 16.57
CA THR A 24 -9.27 16.73 15.99
C THR A 24 -8.83 16.68 14.53
N VAL A 25 -7.93 15.75 14.21
CA VAL A 25 -7.42 15.52 12.84
C VAL A 25 -8.32 14.55 12.10
N MET A 26 -8.68 13.44 12.72
CA MET A 26 -9.55 12.40 12.14
C MET A 26 -10.09 11.48 13.24
N HIS A 27 -11.07 10.66 12.87
CA HIS A 27 -11.59 9.58 13.70
C HIS A 27 -11.31 8.24 13.03
N LEU A 28 -11.05 7.21 13.84
CA LEU A 28 -10.98 5.82 13.38
C LEU A 28 -12.09 5.05 14.09
N ALA A 29 -13.01 4.47 13.33
CA ALA A 29 -14.00 3.52 13.81
C ALA A 29 -13.48 2.11 13.59
N ILE A 30 -13.40 1.31 14.67
CA ILE A 30 -12.65 0.06 14.68
C ILE A 30 -13.57 -1.09 15.07
N PHE A 31 -13.46 -2.20 14.34
CA PHE A 31 -14.34 -3.35 14.44
C PHE A 31 -13.55 -4.67 14.45
N HIS A 32 -14.02 -5.64 15.22
CA HIS A 32 -13.77 -7.06 14.94
C HIS A 32 -14.62 -7.46 13.73
N VAL A 33 -14.13 -8.35 12.87
CA VAL A 33 -14.82 -8.74 11.63
C VAL A 33 -15.69 -9.98 11.85
N PHE A 34 -15.23 -10.95 12.65
CA PHE A 34 -15.94 -12.18 12.96
C PHE A 34 -15.91 -12.49 14.47
N PRO A 35 -17.04 -12.34 15.19
CA PRO A 35 -18.25 -11.65 14.76
C PRO A 35 -17.99 -10.15 14.51
N LEU A 36 -18.83 -9.51 13.69
CA LEU A 36 -18.76 -8.05 13.48
C LEU A 36 -19.12 -7.34 14.79
N GLN A 37 -18.14 -6.75 15.47
CA GLN A 37 -18.33 -6.10 16.77
C GLN A 37 -17.53 -4.80 16.84
N ILE A 38 -18.13 -3.75 17.40
CA ILE A 38 -17.42 -2.49 17.65
C ILE A 38 -16.34 -2.70 18.72
N VAL A 39 -15.12 -2.29 18.40
CA VAL A 39 -14.06 -2.09 19.40
C VAL A 39 -14.22 -0.69 19.99
N GLY A 40 -14.37 0.31 19.13
CA GLY A 40 -14.61 1.69 19.54
C GLY A 40 -14.32 2.69 18.42
N ILE A 41 -14.59 3.95 18.72
CA ILE A 41 -14.16 5.09 17.92
C ILE A 41 -13.09 5.86 18.69
N VAL A 42 -11.93 6.02 18.06
CA VAL A 42 -10.81 6.79 18.60
C VAL A 42 -10.66 8.11 17.87
N GLU A 43 -10.45 9.17 18.64
CA GLU A 43 -10.12 10.50 18.14
C GLU A 43 -8.60 10.67 18.01
N ILE A 44 -8.12 11.02 16.81
CA ILE A 44 -6.73 11.44 16.59
C ILE A 44 -6.65 12.95 16.74
N ASN A 45 -5.91 13.42 17.73
CA ASN A 45 -5.87 14.83 18.12
C ASN A 45 -4.45 15.43 18.09
N LYS A 46 -4.34 16.67 17.59
CA LYS A 46 -3.07 17.44 17.51
C LYS A 46 -2.45 17.75 18.87
N ARG A 47 -3.24 17.85 19.94
CA ARG A 47 -2.74 18.10 21.30
C ARG A 47 -1.92 16.92 21.83
N VAL A 48 -2.30 15.70 21.45
CA VAL A 48 -1.65 14.47 21.88
C VAL A 48 -0.47 14.14 20.98
N PHE A 49 -0.72 14.10 19.68
CA PHE A 49 0.25 13.61 18.71
C PHE A 49 1.10 14.72 18.07
N GLY A 50 0.75 15.99 18.27
CA GLY A 50 1.40 17.14 17.67
C GLY A 50 0.74 17.63 16.38
N ASN A 51 1.16 18.81 15.90
CA ASN A 51 0.58 19.46 14.72
C ASN A 51 1.01 18.86 13.37
N GLY A 52 1.97 17.95 13.36
CA GLY A 52 2.60 17.44 12.15
C GLY A 52 1.92 16.23 11.51
N ILE A 53 0.78 15.76 12.01
CA ILE A 53 0.16 14.51 11.54
C ILE A 53 -0.28 14.62 10.08
N THR A 54 0.17 13.69 9.25
CA THR A 54 -0.18 13.60 7.81
C THR A 54 -1.13 12.45 7.51
N ASP A 55 -0.93 11.28 8.12
CA ASP A 55 -1.79 10.11 7.95
C ASP A 55 -1.71 9.18 9.18
N VAL A 56 -2.73 8.34 9.35
CA VAL A 56 -2.78 7.32 10.40
C VAL A 56 -3.27 6.00 9.82
N VAL A 57 -2.55 4.93 10.14
CA VAL A 57 -2.86 3.56 9.72
C VAL A 57 -2.92 2.66 10.95
N LEU A 58 -3.90 1.75 10.99
CA LEU A 58 -4.00 0.72 12.02
C LEU A 58 -3.78 -0.64 11.36
N SER A 59 -2.74 -1.35 11.78
CA SER A 59 -2.45 -2.70 11.28
C SER A 59 -1.93 -3.58 12.41
N GLN A 60 -2.43 -4.82 12.50
CA GLN A 60 -2.00 -5.84 13.47
C GLN A 60 -1.85 -5.31 14.92
N GLY A 61 -2.77 -4.46 15.39
CA GLY A 61 -2.73 -3.91 16.75
C GLY A 61 -1.72 -2.77 16.96
N VAL A 62 -1.10 -2.28 15.89
CA VAL A 62 -0.18 -1.13 15.90
C VAL A 62 -0.84 0.06 15.22
N LEU A 63 -0.89 1.20 15.94
CA LEU A 63 -1.28 2.48 15.39
C LEU A 63 -0.02 3.19 14.85
N ALA A 64 0.09 3.31 13.53
CA ALA A 64 1.16 4.02 12.86
C ALA A 64 0.73 5.45 12.54
N VAL A 65 1.44 6.44 13.08
CA VAL A 65 1.19 7.87 12.85
C VAL A 65 2.33 8.45 12.03
N SER A 66 1.99 8.97 10.84
CA SER A 66 2.93 9.62 9.93
C SER A 66 2.95 11.13 10.16
N TYR A 67 4.14 11.72 10.01
CA TYR A 67 4.38 13.13 10.28
C TYR A 67 5.01 13.88 9.11
N SER A 68 4.70 15.18 9.00
CA SER A 68 5.20 16.09 7.96
C SER A 68 6.70 16.32 8.01
N ASN A 69 7.34 16.04 9.15
CA ASN A 69 8.80 16.06 9.32
C ASN A 69 9.48 14.77 8.82
N LYS A 70 8.77 13.94 8.04
CA LYS A 70 9.29 12.67 7.48
C LYS A 70 9.61 11.62 8.54
N SER A 71 8.83 11.55 9.62
CA SER A 71 8.93 10.45 10.58
C SER A 71 7.61 9.69 10.73
N VAL A 72 7.73 8.43 11.13
CA VAL A 72 6.61 7.55 11.47
C VAL A 72 6.83 7.05 12.89
N LYS A 73 5.80 7.19 13.74
CA LYS A 73 5.81 6.67 15.11
C LYS A 73 4.75 5.59 15.26
N LEU A 74 5.12 4.52 15.96
CA LEU A 74 4.27 3.37 16.19
C LEU A 74 3.86 3.29 17.66
N TYR A 75 2.57 3.05 17.89
CA TYR A 75 1.99 2.95 19.22
C TYR A 75 1.22 1.62 19.35
N SER A 76 1.23 1.03 20.54
CA SER A 76 0.38 -0.13 20.83
C SER A 76 -1.08 0.31 20.86
N PHE A 77 -1.89 -0.19 19.95
CA PHE A 77 -3.33 0.07 19.97
C PHE A 77 -4.01 -0.65 21.15
N GLU A 78 -3.53 -1.82 21.54
CA GLU A 78 -3.98 -2.52 22.73
C GLU A 78 -3.78 -1.67 23.99
N HIS A 79 -2.60 -1.06 24.15
CA HIS A 79 -2.33 -0.13 25.24
C HIS A 79 -3.29 1.07 25.21
N ILE A 80 -3.54 1.62 24.02
CA ILE A 80 -4.47 2.74 23.85
C ILE A 80 -5.88 2.37 24.29
N VAL A 81 -6.39 1.22 23.85
CA VAL A 81 -7.70 0.71 24.24
C VAL A 81 -7.76 0.51 25.76
N HIS A 82 -6.76 -0.18 26.33
CA HIS A 82 -6.75 -0.48 27.76
C HIS A 82 -6.69 0.79 28.64
N ARG A 83 -5.95 1.81 28.21
CA ARG A 83 -5.71 3.03 28.99
C ARG A 83 -6.77 4.11 28.82
N TYR A 84 -7.30 4.27 27.60
CA TYR A 84 -8.09 5.44 27.20
C TYR A 84 -9.54 5.13 26.80
N MET A 85 -9.97 3.86 26.87
CA MET A 85 -11.37 3.50 26.70
C MET A 85 -12.20 4.00 27.90
N ILE A 86 -13.17 4.86 27.61
CA ILE A 86 -14.09 5.44 28.60
C ILE A 86 -15.21 4.43 28.92
N GLU A 87 -15.76 3.81 27.89
CA GLU A 87 -16.89 2.89 27.98
C GLU A 87 -16.78 1.85 26.86
N SER A 88 -17.02 0.57 27.16
CA SER A 88 -17.17 -0.46 26.13
C SER A 88 -18.54 -0.32 25.46
N LEU A 89 -18.57 -0.35 24.13
CA LEU A 89 -19.80 -0.13 23.36
C LEU A 89 -20.28 -1.43 22.72
N MET A 90 -21.59 -1.67 22.77
CA MET A 90 -22.27 -2.68 21.97
C MET A 90 -23.41 -2.05 21.18
N LEU A 91 -23.53 -2.43 19.90
CA LEU A 91 -24.62 -1.96 19.05
C LEU A 91 -25.97 -2.39 19.64
N GLY A 92 -26.94 -1.46 19.67
CA GLY A 92 -28.28 -1.73 20.20
C GLY A 92 -28.41 -1.59 21.72
N GLU A 93 -27.32 -1.32 22.45
CA GLU A 93 -27.37 -1.07 23.90
C GLU A 93 -27.37 0.42 24.24
N GLN A 94 -27.81 0.77 25.45
CA GLN A 94 -27.78 2.14 25.94
C GLN A 94 -26.37 2.53 26.39
N SER A 95 -25.91 3.73 26.02
CA SER A 95 -24.60 4.23 26.43
C SER A 95 -24.70 5.51 27.28
N SER A 96 -23.83 5.61 28.29
CA SER A 96 -23.73 6.83 29.11
C SER A 96 -23.21 8.01 28.29
N LEU A 97 -22.34 7.75 27.30
CA LEU A 97 -21.81 8.73 26.36
C LEU A 97 -22.92 9.37 25.50
N LEU A 98 -24.01 8.63 25.28
CA LEU A 98 -25.20 9.11 24.57
C LEU A 98 -26.35 9.50 25.51
N ARG A 99 -26.10 9.72 26.80
CA ARG A 99 -27.13 10.07 27.80
C ARG A 99 -28.25 9.03 27.87
N GLY A 100 -27.89 7.74 27.82
CA GLY A 100 -28.82 6.61 27.88
C GLY A 100 -29.55 6.32 26.56
N ARG A 101 -29.11 6.91 25.44
CA ARG A 101 -29.61 6.54 24.10
C ARG A 101 -28.87 5.32 23.55
N THR A 102 -29.49 4.67 22.58
CA THR A 102 -29.01 3.46 21.93
C THR A 102 -27.82 3.73 21.02
N VAL A 103 -26.77 2.92 21.14
CA VAL A 103 -25.59 2.97 20.28
C VAL A 103 -25.93 2.45 18.89
N GLY A 104 -25.57 3.23 17.86
CA GLY A 104 -25.81 2.91 16.46
C GLY A 104 -27.17 3.36 15.93
N GLU A 105 -28.07 3.81 16.80
CA GLU A 105 -29.41 4.27 16.39
C GLU A 105 -29.34 5.72 15.85
N ALA A 106 -30.00 5.97 14.71
CA ALA A 106 -30.10 7.32 14.16
C ALA A 106 -30.95 8.23 15.08
N PRO A 107 -30.57 9.50 15.30
CA PRO A 107 -29.47 10.24 14.65
C PRO A 107 -28.13 10.18 15.39
N PHE A 108 -27.99 9.38 16.46
CA PHE A 108 -26.87 9.43 17.39
C PHE A 108 -25.63 8.66 16.89
N GLY A 109 -25.85 7.53 16.21
CA GLY A 109 -24.75 6.70 15.69
C GLY A 109 -23.88 6.10 16.80
N ILE A 110 -22.60 5.90 16.52
CA ILE A 110 -21.63 5.35 17.47
C ILE A 110 -20.82 6.53 18.04
N PRO A 111 -20.73 6.70 19.38
CA PRO A 111 -19.96 7.79 19.98
C PRO A 111 -18.45 7.50 20.00
N VAL A 112 -17.66 8.56 20.14
CA VAL A 112 -16.22 8.45 20.50
C VAL A 112 -16.13 7.93 21.93
N ASN A 113 -15.64 6.71 22.10
CA ASN A 113 -15.47 6.06 23.41
C ASN A 113 -14.00 5.82 23.78
N ILE A 114 -13.06 6.12 22.90
CA ILE A 114 -11.61 6.05 23.17
C ILE A 114 -11.04 7.47 23.02
N GLN A 115 -10.69 8.09 24.14
CA GLN A 115 -10.18 9.46 24.15
C GLN A 115 -8.77 9.51 24.71
N ILE A 116 -7.80 9.66 23.81
CA ILE A 116 -6.40 9.75 24.18
C ILE A 116 -6.16 11.12 24.82
N THR A 117 -5.78 11.15 26.10
CA THR A 117 -5.60 12.40 26.87
C THR A 117 -4.15 12.86 26.96
N ASP A 118 -3.22 11.94 26.78
CA ASP A 118 -1.77 12.12 26.87
C ASP A 118 -1.08 11.23 25.84
N CYS A 119 0.16 11.58 25.45
CA CYS A 119 0.86 10.89 24.38
C CYS A 119 1.21 9.45 24.81
N PRO A 120 0.68 8.41 24.14
CA PRO A 120 1.00 7.03 24.49
C PRO A 120 2.50 6.74 24.26
N PRO A 121 3.08 5.73 24.94
CA PRO A 121 4.47 5.34 24.74
C PRO A 121 4.75 5.00 23.27
N VAL A 122 5.80 5.60 22.71
CA VAL A 122 6.27 5.29 21.36
C VAL A 122 7.03 3.96 21.40
N LEU A 123 6.53 2.96 20.68
CA LEU A 123 7.19 1.65 20.57
C LEU A 123 8.37 1.70 19.61
N PHE A 124 8.22 2.47 18.53
CA PHE A 124 9.18 2.55 17.46
C PHE A 124 9.05 3.87 16.71
N GLU A 125 10.19 4.40 16.28
CA GLU A 125 10.28 5.61 15.46
C GLU A 125 11.37 5.43 14.40
N VAL A 126 11.06 5.88 13.18
CA VAL A 126 11.94 5.91 12.03
C VAL A 126 11.66 7.12 11.15
N SER A 127 12.70 7.64 10.49
CA SER A 127 12.60 8.72 9.51
C SER A 127 12.61 8.17 8.08
N CYS A 128 11.67 8.58 7.23
CA CYS A 128 11.50 8.04 5.86
C CYS A 128 11.01 9.09 4.84
N SER A 129 11.39 8.98 3.56
CA SER A 129 11.18 10.00 2.51
C SER A 129 9.77 10.12 1.95
N SER A 130 8.85 9.23 2.33
CA SER A 130 7.43 9.24 1.97
C SER A 130 6.64 8.39 2.97
N ASN A 131 5.32 8.60 3.03
CA ASN A 131 4.39 8.05 4.04
C ASN A 131 4.24 6.51 3.99
N GLY A 132 5.30 5.77 4.30
CA GLY A 132 5.22 4.33 4.38
C GLY A 132 6.44 3.74 5.06
N VAL A 133 6.23 3.25 6.27
CA VAL A 133 7.07 2.22 6.86
C VAL A 133 6.22 0.98 6.84
N GLN A 134 6.74 -0.08 6.26
CA GLN A 134 6.07 -1.37 6.30
C GLN A 134 6.72 -2.22 7.36
N ILE A 135 5.92 -2.99 8.09
CA ILE A 135 6.41 -3.97 9.07
C ILE A 135 5.81 -5.31 8.70
N GLY A 136 6.63 -6.34 8.76
CA GLY A 136 6.28 -7.69 8.38
C GLY A 136 7.52 -8.56 8.31
N GLY A 137 7.44 -9.66 7.57
CA GLY A 137 8.57 -10.57 7.45
C GLY A 137 8.67 -11.55 8.61
N TYR A 138 9.27 -12.71 8.34
CA TYR A 138 9.71 -13.63 9.37
C TYR A 138 11.19 -13.95 9.13
N PRO A 139 12.10 -13.58 10.06
CA PRO A 139 11.88 -12.81 11.29
C PRO A 139 11.39 -11.37 11.06
N TRP A 140 10.86 -10.70 12.09
CA TRP A 140 10.25 -9.36 12.01
C TRP A 140 11.20 -8.27 11.52
N HIS A 141 10.87 -7.64 10.40
CA HIS A 141 11.61 -6.57 9.75
C HIS A 141 10.70 -5.38 9.43
N TYR A 142 11.33 -4.27 9.06
CA TYR A 142 10.65 -3.13 8.49
C TYR A 142 11.33 -2.66 7.21
N ILE A 143 10.52 -2.16 6.27
CA ILE A 143 10.97 -1.58 5.01
C ILE A 143 10.70 -0.08 5.04
N TYR A 144 11.70 0.72 4.71
CA TYR A 144 11.56 2.17 4.60
C TYR A 144 12.51 2.75 3.55
N THR A 145 12.13 3.88 2.97
CA THR A 145 13.01 4.67 2.09
C THR A 145 13.64 5.80 2.91
N PRO A 146 14.98 5.94 2.97
CA PRO A 146 15.63 7.02 3.73
C PRO A 146 15.18 8.42 3.29
N PRO A 147 15.14 9.43 4.19
CA PRO A 147 14.52 10.75 3.95
C PRO A 147 15.25 11.65 2.94
N HIS A 148 16.37 11.18 2.39
CA HIS A 148 17.28 11.97 1.56
C HIS A 148 16.95 11.83 0.07
N LYS A 149 16.93 12.97 -0.65
CA LYS A 149 16.40 13.07 -2.03
C LYS A 149 17.08 12.15 -3.03
N ASN A 150 18.36 11.82 -2.81
CA ASN A 150 19.14 10.96 -3.70
C ASN A 150 18.83 9.46 -3.53
N HIS A 151 17.98 9.08 -2.57
CA HIS A 151 17.59 7.70 -2.30
C HIS A 151 16.14 7.40 -2.73
N LYS A 152 15.56 8.23 -3.61
CA LYS A 152 14.26 7.91 -4.22
C LYS A 152 14.43 6.58 -4.98
N GLY A 153 13.61 5.58 -4.68
CA GLY A 153 13.73 4.21 -5.21
C GLY A 153 14.82 3.36 -4.55
N THR A 154 15.31 3.75 -3.38
CA THR A 154 16.20 2.93 -2.55
C THR A 154 15.53 2.59 -1.24
N HIS A 155 15.29 1.29 -1.02
CA HIS A 155 14.55 0.75 0.11
C HIS A 155 15.49 0.02 1.04
N HIS A 156 15.34 0.25 2.33
CA HIS A 156 16.14 -0.36 3.38
C HIS A 156 15.29 -1.36 4.15
N ILE A 157 15.76 -2.60 4.23
CA ILE A 157 15.16 -3.69 4.99
C ILE A 157 16.00 -3.88 6.26
N CYS A 158 15.39 -3.60 7.40
CA CYS A 158 16.06 -3.61 8.70
C CYS A 158 15.30 -4.47 9.71
N SER A 159 16.04 -5.11 10.62
CA SER A 159 15.50 -5.87 11.75
C SER A 159 14.72 -4.94 12.68
N LEU A 160 13.50 -5.33 13.05
CA LEU A 160 12.70 -4.55 13.99
C LEU A 160 13.28 -4.57 15.41
N LYS A 161 13.99 -5.64 15.78
CA LYS A 161 14.54 -5.88 17.13
C LYS A 161 15.55 -4.83 17.55
N ASP A 162 16.49 -4.51 16.65
CA ASP A 162 17.69 -3.73 16.95
C ASP A 162 18.01 -2.68 15.88
N LYS A 163 17.14 -2.51 14.88
CA LYS A 163 17.30 -1.59 13.75
C LYS A 163 18.52 -1.88 12.88
N THR A 164 19.12 -3.07 13.01
CA THR A 164 20.25 -3.48 12.19
C THR A 164 19.78 -3.72 10.76
N MET A 165 20.57 -3.25 9.79
CA MET A 165 20.28 -3.49 8.38
C MET A 165 20.58 -4.94 8.05
N ALA A 166 19.66 -5.59 7.33
CA ALA A 166 19.92 -6.93 6.83
C ALA A 166 21.09 -6.91 5.84
N THR A 167 21.85 -7.99 5.76
CA THR A 167 22.82 -8.22 4.68
C THR A 167 22.06 -8.23 3.37
N ASN A 168 22.51 -7.44 2.38
CA ASN A 168 21.75 -7.15 1.14
C ASN A 168 20.37 -6.50 1.40
N GLY A 169 20.18 -5.83 2.54
CA GLY A 169 18.92 -5.17 2.88
C GLY A 169 18.68 -3.86 2.14
N ILE A 170 19.69 -3.32 1.44
CA ILE A 170 19.51 -2.17 0.54
C ILE A 170 19.03 -2.70 -0.81
N GLN A 171 17.77 -2.43 -1.13
CA GLN A 171 17.13 -2.81 -2.37
C GLN A 171 16.95 -1.57 -3.24
N ASN A 172 17.48 -1.61 -4.45
CA ASN A 172 17.33 -0.56 -5.45
C ASN A 172 17.11 -1.26 -6.78
N MET A 173 15.95 -1.02 -7.39
CA MET A 173 15.71 -1.48 -8.75
C MET A 173 16.23 -0.41 -9.71
N ASN A 174 17.24 -0.77 -10.51
CA ASN A 174 17.77 0.14 -11.52
C ASN A 174 16.76 0.27 -12.68
N CYS A 175 15.76 1.13 -12.52
CA CYS A 175 14.79 1.47 -13.55
C CYS A 175 14.81 2.97 -13.87
N CYS A 176 14.70 3.30 -15.15
CA CYS A 176 14.53 4.66 -15.65
C CYS A 176 13.04 4.92 -15.89
N SER A 177 12.25 5.08 -14.82
CA SER A 177 10.80 5.33 -14.88
C SER A 177 10.39 6.65 -14.23
N LEU A 178 9.20 7.16 -14.59
CA LEU A 178 8.59 8.32 -13.92
C LEU A 178 8.14 7.96 -12.50
N GLU A 179 7.51 6.78 -12.37
CA GLU A 179 7.09 6.22 -11.09
C GLU A 179 8.23 5.46 -10.41
N SER A 180 8.29 5.52 -9.07
CA SER A 180 9.27 4.74 -8.31
C SER A 180 8.80 3.29 -8.21
N ASP A 181 9.76 2.38 -8.13
CA ASP A 181 9.53 0.98 -7.76
C ASP A 181 8.77 0.85 -6.42
N GLY A 182 7.89 -0.15 -6.36
CA GLY A 182 7.15 -0.52 -5.17
C GLY A 182 7.82 -1.69 -4.48
N ILE A 183 7.94 -1.64 -3.15
CA ILE A 183 8.41 -2.79 -2.37
C ILE A 183 7.50 -3.00 -1.17
N PHE A 184 7.12 -4.24 -0.92
CA PHE A 184 6.25 -4.57 0.20
C PHE A 184 6.41 -6.00 0.68
N PHE A 185 6.07 -6.24 1.95
CA PHE A 185 6.00 -7.61 2.46
C PHE A 185 4.90 -8.39 1.75
N HIS A 186 5.21 -9.63 1.40
CA HIS A 186 4.25 -10.54 0.80
C HIS A 186 3.10 -10.80 1.79
N PRO A 187 1.83 -10.72 1.37
CA PRO A 187 0.67 -10.86 2.25
C PRO A 187 0.36 -12.32 2.69
N ASP A 188 1.17 -13.30 2.30
CA ASP A 188 0.93 -14.74 2.54
C ASP A 188 1.56 -15.25 3.85
N ASP A 189 1.98 -14.34 4.72
CA ASP A 189 2.71 -14.61 5.96
C ASP A 189 4.02 -15.41 5.80
N SER A 190 4.50 -15.66 4.58
CA SER A 190 5.72 -16.44 4.34
C SER A 190 7.00 -15.68 4.70
N GLY A 191 6.87 -14.39 5.04
CA GLY A 191 7.97 -13.47 5.25
C GLY A 191 8.72 -13.06 3.98
N ARG A 192 8.16 -13.37 2.80
CA ARG A 192 8.68 -12.90 1.52
C ARG A 192 8.44 -11.41 1.33
N ILE A 193 9.15 -10.83 0.37
CA ILE A 193 9.01 -9.43 -0.03
C ILE A 193 8.79 -9.41 -1.54
N ILE A 194 7.80 -8.64 -1.99
CA ILE A 194 7.55 -8.36 -3.40
C ILE A 194 8.19 -7.01 -3.72
N HIS A 195 9.10 -6.98 -4.69
CA HIS A 195 9.75 -5.77 -5.18
C HIS A 195 9.40 -5.60 -6.66
N VAL A 196 8.49 -4.67 -6.95
CA VAL A 196 7.88 -4.43 -8.26
C VAL A 196 8.50 -3.20 -8.89
N GLY A 197 9.09 -3.36 -10.06
CA GLY A 197 9.39 -2.26 -10.97
C GLY A 197 8.76 -2.47 -12.34
N PRO A 198 9.02 -1.56 -13.30
CA PRO A 198 8.33 -1.55 -14.58
C PRO A 198 8.58 -2.82 -15.42
N THR A 199 9.78 -3.40 -15.35
CA THR A 199 10.17 -4.54 -16.20
C THR A 199 10.48 -5.81 -15.43
N THR A 200 10.60 -5.72 -14.11
CA THR A 200 11.01 -6.84 -13.25
C THR A 200 10.21 -6.80 -11.96
N ILE A 201 9.73 -7.98 -11.54
CA ILE A 201 9.22 -8.22 -10.19
C ILE A 201 10.15 -9.23 -9.53
N ASN A 202 10.81 -8.83 -8.45
CA ASN A 202 11.65 -9.72 -7.65
C ASN A 202 10.87 -10.18 -6.41
N ILE A 203 10.84 -11.48 -6.18
CA ILE A 203 10.40 -12.06 -4.92
C ILE A 203 11.64 -12.34 -4.09
N LEU A 204 11.72 -11.73 -2.91
CA LEU A 204 12.86 -11.84 -2.01
C LEU A 204 12.45 -12.61 -0.74
N LYS A 205 13.43 -13.28 -0.13
CA LYS A 205 13.29 -13.96 1.16
C LYS A 205 14.26 -13.38 2.18
N ILE A 206 13.80 -13.33 3.43
CA ILE A 206 14.65 -12.99 4.58
C ILE A 206 15.13 -14.32 5.19
N LEU A 207 16.44 -14.54 5.15
CA LEU A 207 17.11 -15.63 5.83
C LEU A 207 17.66 -15.12 7.16
N GLY A 208 17.19 -15.65 8.26
CA GLY A 208 17.68 -15.29 9.58
C GLY A 208 17.01 -16.12 10.67
N GLU A 209 17.70 -16.26 11.80
CA GLU A 209 17.16 -16.93 12.98
C GLU A 209 16.72 -15.89 14.01
N LEU A 210 15.55 -16.12 14.60
CA LEU A 210 15.08 -15.29 15.70
C LEU A 210 16.08 -15.37 16.87
N ASN A 211 16.53 -14.21 17.36
CA ASN A 211 17.50 -14.09 18.45
C ASN A 211 18.95 -14.51 18.16
N SER A 212 19.32 -14.71 16.88
CA SER A 212 20.73 -14.75 16.51
C SER A 212 21.39 -13.39 16.72
N GLY A 213 22.70 -13.40 17.02
CA GLY A 213 23.53 -12.20 17.04
C GLY A 213 24.03 -11.78 15.65
N LEU A 214 23.77 -12.59 14.63
CA LEU A 214 24.12 -12.29 13.24
C LEU A 214 22.98 -11.55 12.55
N PRO A 215 23.28 -10.58 11.67
CA PRO A 215 22.26 -9.89 10.90
C PRO A 215 21.55 -10.87 9.96
N SER A 216 20.25 -10.69 9.77
CA SER A 216 19.48 -11.42 8.74
C SER A 216 20.02 -11.07 7.35
N LYS A 217 19.74 -11.90 6.36
CA LYS A 217 20.19 -11.73 4.97
C LYS A 217 18.99 -11.76 4.03
N VAL A 218 18.92 -10.78 3.13
CA VAL A 218 17.94 -10.77 2.05
C VAL A 218 18.53 -11.46 0.83
N VAL A 219 17.77 -12.37 0.23
CA VAL A 219 18.14 -13.11 -0.99
C VAL A 219 16.99 -13.10 -1.98
N GLU A 220 17.30 -13.17 -3.27
CA GLU A 220 16.31 -13.42 -4.31
C GLU A 220 15.81 -14.87 -4.21
N ASP A 221 14.51 -15.05 -4.29
CA ASP A 221 13.84 -16.34 -4.39
C ASP A 221 13.58 -16.69 -5.85
N PHE A 222 12.82 -15.83 -6.54
CA PHE A 222 12.64 -15.87 -7.99
C PHE A 222 12.34 -14.46 -8.53
N SER A 223 12.43 -14.31 -9.85
CA SER A 223 12.10 -13.05 -10.53
C SER A 223 11.25 -13.28 -11.77
N MET A 224 10.30 -12.38 -12.00
CA MET A 224 9.46 -12.32 -13.20
C MET A 224 9.89 -11.11 -14.02
N LYS A 225 9.98 -11.27 -15.35
CA LYS A 225 10.47 -10.21 -16.26
C LYS A 225 9.53 -10.03 -17.43
N THR A 226 9.41 -8.79 -17.90
CA THR A 226 8.72 -8.49 -19.15
C THR A 226 9.59 -8.83 -20.36
N HIS A 227 8.95 -9.13 -21.49
CA HIS A 227 9.62 -9.37 -22.76
C HIS A 227 9.99 -8.03 -23.41
N ARG A 228 11.18 -7.51 -23.09
CA ARG A 228 11.72 -6.34 -23.79
C ARG A 228 12.32 -6.76 -25.13
N ASN A 229 11.83 -6.17 -26.22
CA ASN A 229 12.59 -6.17 -27.47
C ASN A 229 13.78 -5.23 -27.30
N ASN A 230 14.95 -5.78 -26.96
CA ASN A 230 16.22 -5.04 -26.87
C ASN A 230 16.73 -4.52 -28.22
N ASN A 231 15.94 -4.64 -29.30
CA ASN A 231 16.22 -3.91 -30.52
C ASN A 231 15.68 -2.49 -30.31
N PRO A 232 16.53 -1.47 -30.10
CA PRO A 232 16.09 -0.12 -30.33
C PRO A 232 15.70 -0.08 -31.80
N THR A 233 14.41 -0.20 -32.10
CA THR A 233 13.91 0.30 -33.37
C THR A 233 14.30 1.77 -33.33
N SER A 234 15.39 2.10 -34.02
CA SER A 234 15.74 3.46 -34.34
C SER A 234 14.61 3.94 -35.22
N GLN A 235 13.50 4.36 -34.60
CA GLN A 235 12.43 5.05 -35.26
C GLN A 235 13.05 6.37 -35.71
N VAL A 236 13.58 6.33 -36.92
CA VAL A 236 14.06 7.48 -37.66
C VAL A 236 12.80 8.25 -38.00
N THR A 237 12.52 9.30 -37.23
CA THR A 237 11.45 10.23 -37.59
C THR A 237 11.99 11.11 -38.71
N VAL A 238 11.36 11.04 -39.89
CA VAL A 238 11.68 11.90 -41.03
C VAL A 238 10.76 13.12 -40.96
N THR A 239 11.34 14.31 -40.88
CA THR A 239 10.54 15.56 -40.94
C THR A 239 9.94 15.72 -42.34
N SER A 240 8.91 16.57 -42.49
CA SER A 240 8.29 16.89 -43.79
C SER A 240 9.26 17.40 -44.87
N SER A 241 10.47 17.81 -44.48
CA SER A 241 11.58 18.20 -45.36
C SER A 241 12.55 17.06 -45.72
N GLY A 242 12.30 15.82 -45.30
CA GLY A 242 13.17 14.67 -45.56
C GLY A 242 14.35 14.51 -44.59
N ARG A 243 14.45 15.34 -43.54
CA ARG A 243 15.54 15.25 -42.56
C ARG A 243 15.26 14.12 -41.57
N THR A 244 16.21 13.18 -41.48
CA THR A 244 16.22 12.14 -40.45
C THR A 244 16.61 12.73 -39.10
N VAL A 245 15.71 12.64 -38.12
CA VAL A 245 15.98 12.99 -36.72
C VAL A 245 16.19 11.70 -35.93
N LYS A 246 17.39 11.53 -35.35
CA LYS A 246 17.62 10.49 -34.33
C LYS A 246 17.02 10.99 -33.01
N ARG A 247 16.05 10.25 -32.47
CA ARG A 247 15.48 10.49 -31.13
C ARG A 247 16.64 10.44 -30.11
N ARG A 248 16.88 11.55 -29.40
CA ARG A 248 18.01 11.70 -28.44
C ARG A 248 17.62 11.42 -26.98
N PHE A 249 16.35 11.16 -26.70
CA PHE A 249 15.89 10.86 -25.35
C PHE A 249 16.13 9.38 -25.05
N HIS A 250 16.63 9.07 -23.85
CA HIS A 250 16.59 7.71 -23.33
C HIS A 250 15.11 7.35 -23.15
N GLN A 251 14.69 6.26 -23.79
CA GLN A 251 13.35 5.73 -23.63
C GLN A 251 13.18 5.29 -22.17
N LEU A 252 12.07 5.70 -21.56
CA LEU A 252 11.78 5.32 -20.18
C LEU A 252 11.36 3.84 -20.13
N ASP A 253 11.57 3.20 -18.99
CA ASP A 253 11.19 1.80 -18.79
C ASP A 253 9.68 1.63 -18.60
N ASP A 254 8.96 2.71 -18.27
CA ASP A 254 7.51 2.79 -18.17
C ASP A 254 6.87 3.48 -19.38
N ASP A 255 7.59 3.56 -20.51
CA ASP A 255 7.06 4.08 -21.76
C ASP A 255 5.86 3.21 -22.22
N PRO A 256 4.70 3.80 -22.60
CA PRO A 256 3.53 3.05 -23.04
C PRO A 256 3.80 2.16 -24.27
N ASP A 257 4.85 2.47 -25.04
CA ASP A 257 5.30 1.65 -26.16
C ASP A 257 6.10 0.41 -25.72
N GLN A 258 6.18 0.09 -24.42
CA GLN A 258 6.95 -1.03 -23.86
C GLN A 258 6.09 -1.92 -22.95
N GLU A 259 6.44 -3.21 -22.92
CA GLU A 259 5.81 -4.15 -22.01
C GLU A 259 6.20 -3.82 -20.56
N THR A 260 5.20 -3.45 -19.75
CA THR A 260 5.41 -2.90 -18.41
C THR A 260 4.46 -3.52 -17.40
N PHE A 261 4.97 -3.90 -16.23
CA PHE A 261 4.19 -4.31 -15.07
C PHE A 261 3.48 -3.09 -14.45
N ARG A 262 2.17 -3.22 -14.20
CA ARG A 262 1.36 -2.13 -13.64
C ARG A 262 0.88 -2.40 -12.22
N MET A 263 0.53 -3.66 -11.92
CA MET A 263 -0.02 -4.05 -10.64
C MET A 263 0.29 -5.50 -10.36
N VAL A 264 0.41 -5.83 -9.07
CA VAL A 264 0.51 -7.21 -8.56
C VAL A 264 -0.50 -7.34 -7.44
N GLU A 265 -1.38 -8.34 -7.55
CA GLU A 265 -2.35 -8.72 -6.52
C GLU A 265 -2.13 -10.19 -6.16
N TYR A 266 -2.19 -10.50 -4.86
CA TYR A 266 -2.10 -11.88 -4.37
C TYR A 266 -3.49 -12.39 -4.01
N GLU A 267 -3.81 -13.60 -4.45
CA GLU A 267 -5.02 -14.33 -4.07
C GLU A 267 -4.62 -15.57 -3.27
N ASP A 268 -5.14 -15.67 -2.05
CA ASP A 268 -4.67 -16.58 -1.01
C ASP A 268 -5.24 -18.00 -1.13
N GLU A 269 -6.41 -18.16 -1.72
CA GLU A 269 -7.11 -19.45 -1.75
C GLU A 269 -6.66 -20.34 -2.91
N LEU A 270 -6.19 -19.73 -4.00
CA LEU A 270 -5.56 -20.38 -5.14
C LEU A 270 -4.03 -20.32 -5.08
N ASP A 271 -3.46 -19.52 -4.17
CA ASP A 271 -2.04 -19.25 -4.04
C ASP A 271 -1.43 -18.71 -5.35
N LEU A 272 -2.05 -17.67 -5.92
CA LEU A 272 -1.67 -17.08 -7.20
C LEU A 272 -1.31 -15.60 -7.08
N LEU A 273 -0.37 -15.19 -7.93
CA LEU A 273 -0.05 -13.78 -8.18
C LEU A 273 -0.70 -13.34 -9.49
N ALA A 274 -1.67 -12.43 -9.41
CA ALA A 274 -2.25 -11.77 -10.56
C ALA A 274 -1.45 -10.51 -10.90
N VAL A 275 -0.79 -10.51 -12.05
CA VAL A 275 0.08 -9.43 -12.51
C VAL A 275 -0.53 -8.76 -13.73
N VAL A 276 -0.82 -7.46 -13.65
CA VAL A 276 -1.29 -6.67 -14.80
C VAL A 276 -0.10 -6.20 -15.62
N VAL A 277 -0.16 -6.45 -16.92
CA VAL A 277 0.90 -6.09 -17.87
C VAL A 277 0.28 -5.34 -19.05
N THR A 278 0.85 -4.20 -19.43
CA THR A 278 0.50 -3.49 -20.67
C THR A 278 1.39 -3.96 -21.81
N ASN A 279 0.83 -4.14 -23.01
CA ASN A 279 1.59 -4.56 -24.20
C ASN A 279 2.29 -3.38 -24.90
N ALA A 280 3.40 -3.70 -25.57
CA ALA A 280 4.19 -2.76 -26.38
C ALA A 280 3.60 -2.49 -27.79
N GLU A 281 2.54 -3.20 -28.19
CA GLU A 281 2.03 -3.15 -29.56
C GLU A 281 1.19 -1.88 -29.80
N GLU A 282 1.82 -0.94 -30.53
CA GLU A 282 1.21 0.17 -31.29
C GLU A 282 0.25 1.12 -30.54
N GLY A 283 0.51 1.41 -29.26
CA GLY A 283 -0.18 2.50 -28.56
C GLY A 283 -1.69 2.29 -28.39
N GLU A 284 -2.18 1.06 -28.59
CA GLU A 284 -3.60 0.73 -28.38
C GLU A 284 -3.96 0.67 -26.89
N GLY A 285 -2.98 0.71 -25.97
CA GLY A 285 -3.22 0.63 -24.53
C GLY A 285 -3.78 -0.73 -24.11
N ARG A 286 -3.48 -1.82 -24.83
CA ARG A 286 -3.95 -3.15 -24.42
C ARG A 286 -3.23 -3.62 -23.17
N ALA A 287 -3.99 -4.21 -22.26
CA ALA A 287 -3.45 -4.85 -21.07
C ALA A 287 -4.00 -6.27 -20.93
N HIS A 288 -3.24 -7.10 -20.24
CA HIS A 288 -3.62 -8.47 -19.90
C HIS A 288 -3.16 -8.79 -18.49
N ILE A 289 -3.88 -9.70 -17.85
CA ILE A 289 -3.56 -10.24 -16.54
C ILE A 289 -2.81 -11.55 -16.73
N ARG A 290 -1.62 -11.64 -16.15
CA ARG A 290 -0.83 -12.87 -16.05
C ARG A 290 -1.03 -13.46 -14.66
N LEU A 291 -1.56 -14.69 -14.59
CA LEU A 291 -1.67 -15.45 -13.35
C LEU A 291 -0.41 -16.31 -13.20
N HIS A 292 0.35 -16.05 -12.15
CA HIS A 292 1.58 -16.75 -11.82
C HIS A 292 1.39 -17.61 -10.56
N ASP A 293 2.02 -18.78 -10.56
CA ASP A 293 2.20 -19.58 -9.35
C ASP A 293 2.96 -18.76 -8.30
N ASN A 294 2.41 -18.64 -7.08
CA ASN A 294 3.03 -17.83 -6.04
C ASN A 294 4.38 -18.40 -5.55
N GLN A 295 4.59 -19.72 -5.62
CA GLN A 295 5.81 -20.33 -5.09
C GLN A 295 6.98 -20.29 -6.08
N SER A 296 6.71 -20.48 -7.37
CA SER A 296 7.74 -20.58 -8.40
C SER A 296 7.78 -19.41 -9.38
N GLY A 297 6.77 -18.54 -9.38
CA GLY A 297 6.61 -17.46 -10.36
C GLY A 297 6.27 -17.93 -11.77
N GLN A 298 5.93 -19.22 -11.95
CA GLN A 298 5.64 -19.78 -13.27
C GLN A 298 4.30 -19.25 -13.78
N LEU A 299 4.27 -18.78 -15.03
CA LEU A 299 3.05 -18.33 -15.68
C LEU A 299 2.10 -19.52 -15.88
N GLN A 300 0.91 -19.45 -15.29
CA GLN A 300 -0.13 -20.45 -15.45
C GLN A 300 -1.14 -20.05 -16.54
N ARG A 301 -1.54 -18.77 -16.59
CA ARG A 301 -2.58 -18.30 -17.51
C ARG A 301 -2.41 -16.82 -17.86
N THR A 302 -2.80 -16.45 -19.07
CA THR A 302 -2.96 -15.05 -19.50
C THR A 302 -4.42 -14.77 -19.83
N ILE A 303 -4.91 -13.60 -19.41
CA ILE A 303 -6.29 -13.15 -19.63
C ILE A 303 -6.22 -11.74 -20.22
N ASP A 304 -6.67 -11.58 -21.45
CA ASP A 304 -6.71 -10.26 -22.09
C ASP A 304 -7.84 -9.43 -21.51
N LEU A 305 -7.54 -8.17 -21.17
CA LEU A 305 -8.55 -7.20 -20.80
C LEU A 305 -9.26 -6.69 -22.06
N VAL A 306 -10.57 -6.53 -21.98
CA VAL A 306 -11.40 -6.06 -23.08
C VAL A 306 -11.30 -4.54 -23.20
N GLU A 307 -11.26 -3.86 -22.07
CA GLU A 307 -11.02 -2.43 -21.97
C GLU A 307 -9.57 -2.07 -22.27
N LEU A 308 -9.39 -0.82 -22.73
CA LEU A 308 -8.07 -0.23 -22.88
C LEU A 308 -7.57 0.27 -21.52
N TRP A 309 -6.28 0.12 -21.31
CA TRP A 309 -5.55 0.63 -20.17
C TRP A 309 -5.09 2.06 -20.44
N ASP A 310 -5.77 3.04 -19.85
CA ASP A 310 -5.42 4.45 -19.90
C ASP A 310 -4.61 4.82 -18.65
N GLU A 311 -3.29 4.99 -18.79
CA GLU A 311 -2.39 5.32 -17.68
C GLU A 311 -2.78 6.60 -16.91
N THR A 312 -3.62 7.46 -17.48
CA THR A 312 -4.10 8.66 -16.79
C THR A 312 -5.22 8.40 -15.78
N TYR A 313 -5.80 7.19 -15.79
CA TYR A 313 -6.85 6.79 -14.87
C TYR A 313 -6.26 6.09 -13.64
N ARG A 314 -7.04 6.08 -12.57
CA ARG A 314 -6.73 5.25 -11.40
C ARG A 314 -7.34 3.86 -11.63
N HIS A 315 -6.52 2.84 -11.49
CA HIS A 315 -6.91 1.45 -11.65
C HIS A 315 -6.80 0.69 -10.33
N GLU A 316 -7.76 -0.19 -10.06
CA GLU A 316 -7.75 -1.13 -8.94
C GLU A 316 -8.14 -2.51 -9.47
N LEU A 317 -7.41 -3.55 -9.09
CA LEU A 317 -7.70 -4.94 -9.43
C LEU A 317 -7.92 -5.72 -8.14
N PHE A 318 -8.99 -6.50 -8.10
CA PHE A 318 -9.25 -7.47 -7.05
C PHE A 318 -9.38 -8.85 -7.66
N PHE A 319 -8.80 -9.85 -7.03
CA PHE A 319 -8.89 -11.24 -7.44
C PHE A 319 -9.37 -12.08 -6.25
N ASP A 320 -10.49 -12.77 -6.41
CA ASP A 320 -11.07 -13.69 -5.42
C ASP A 320 -11.56 -14.94 -6.16
N LYS A 321 -10.86 -16.06 -5.92
CA LYS A 321 -11.07 -17.37 -6.54
C LYS A 321 -11.16 -17.30 -8.07
N ASP A 322 -12.37 -17.40 -8.60
CA ASP A 322 -12.64 -17.41 -10.03
C ASP A 322 -13.11 -16.05 -10.56
N THR A 323 -13.11 -15.01 -9.73
CA THR A 323 -13.65 -13.69 -10.07
C THR A 323 -12.56 -12.64 -10.00
N ILE A 324 -12.36 -11.93 -11.11
CA ILE A 324 -11.48 -10.77 -11.17
C ILE A 324 -12.35 -9.53 -11.38
N VAL A 325 -12.12 -8.51 -10.56
CA VAL A 325 -12.81 -7.23 -10.64
C VAL A 325 -11.77 -6.16 -10.96
N HIS A 326 -11.91 -5.51 -12.10
CA HIS A 326 -11.12 -4.34 -12.46
C HIS A 326 -11.98 -3.08 -12.37
N ILE A 327 -11.53 -2.11 -11.58
CA ILE A 327 -12.18 -0.80 -11.45
C ILE A 327 -11.27 0.26 -12.04
N GLU A 328 -11.77 1.01 -13.01
CA GLU A 328 -11.12 2.21 -13.53
C GLU A 328 -11.89 3.46 -13.07
N GLN A 329 -11.15 4.47 -12.62
CA GLN A 329 -11.69 5.74 -12.18
C GLN A 329 -11.18 6.87 -13.06
N LYS A 330 -12.09 7.46 -13.84
CA LYS A 330 -11.88 8.67 -14.61
C LYS A 330 -12.53 9.85 -13.91
N ASN A 331 -11.73 10.65 -13.21
CA ASN A 331 -12.19 11.76 -12.37
C ASN A 331 -13.22 11.30 -11.32
N THR A 332 -14.50 11.57 -11.53
CA THR A 332 -15.61 11.16 -10.64
C THR A 332 -16.42 9.98 -11.15
N LYS A 333 -16.11 9.48 -12.36
CA LYS A 333 -16.78 8.33 -12.95
C LYS A 333 -15.99 7.07 -12.66
N PHE A 334 -16.70 6.02 -12.27
CA PHE A 334 -16.16 4.69 -12.04
C PHE A 334 -16.75 3.73 -13.05
N CYS A 335 -15.92 2.92 -13.68
CA CYS A 335 -16.34 1.76 -14.45
C CYS A 335 -15.83 0.50 -13.76
N CYS A 336 -16.64 -0.54 -13.71
CA CYS A 336 -16.33 -1.81 -13.06
C CYS A 336 -16.50 -2.93 -14.09
N HIS A 337 -15.39 -3.61 -14.37
CA HIS A 337 -15.30 -4.73 -15.31
C HIS A 337 -15.11 -6.00 -14.50
N VAL A 338 -15.99 -6.98 -14.70
CA VAL A 338 -16.00 -8.23 -13.92
C VAL A 338 -15.75 -9.41 -14.85
N TYR A 339 -14.69 -10.15 -14.56
CA TYR A 339 -14.26 -11.32 -15.29
C TYR A 339 -14.49 -12.57 -14.46
N LYS A 340 -15.05 -13.60 -15.08
CA LYS A 340 -15.30 -14.89 -14.44
C LYS A 340 -14.47 -15.97 -15.14
N LEU A 341 -13.51 -16.54 -14.42
CA LEU A 341 -12.70 -17.64 -14.89
C LEU A 341 -13.56 -18.89 -14.99
N LYS A 342 -13.68 -19.43 -16.20
CA LYS A 342 -14.34 -20.71 -16.40
C LYS A 342 -13.33 -21.82 -16.17
N ALA A 343 -13.72 -22.81 -15.37
CA ALA A 343 -13.02 -24.08 -15.31
C ALA A 343 -13.03 -24.73 -16.70
N THR A 344 -11.85 -25.03 -17.23
CA THR A 344 -11.72 -25.95 -18.34
C THR A 344 -12.12 -27.32 -17.82
N ARG A 345 -13.28 -27.83 -18.25
CA ARG A 345 -13.57 -29.26 -18.10
C ARG A 345 -12.58 -29.99 -18.98
N GLU A 346 -11.65 -30.73 -18.38
CA GLU A 346 -10.83 -31.72 -19.09
C GLU A 346 -11.68 -32.85 -19.65
#